data_AF-A0A9P5MSI4-F1
#
_entry.id   AF-A0A9P5MSI4-F1
#
_cell.length_a   1.000
_cell.length_b   1.000
_cell.length_c   1.000
_cell.angle_alpha   90.00
_cell.angle_beta   90.00
_cell.angle_gamma   90.00
#
_symmetry.space_group_name_H-M   'P 1'
#
loop_
_entity.id
_entity.type
_entity.pdbx_description
1 polymer ?
#
loop_
_entity_poly.entity_id
_entity_poly.type
_entity_poly.pdbx_seq_one_letter_code
_entity_poly.pdbx_strand_id
1 'polypeptide(L)'
;MRMLAGPDASVAFTNLSTATSASLSAAFTSAKSPTTSDSAAAAQVECYEQGVLALMQSRNIPQECVCLLDPKASLALSPSDGDAGKFTWFLFGVRDDPPRDRTAELRALGFPTRHLGPVQMTTDTALGVTKRVIVDRVPLEDIQYIDYPTIRFNARESVEMPFRYMIAPGTKDEPLLPPGMKAHLHADLDQSFDF
;
A
#
# COMPACT_ATOMS: atom_id res chain seq x y z
N MET A 1 -3.01 3.01 4.67
CA MET A 1 -2.79 1.53 4.77
C MET A 1 -3.79 0.85 5.70
N ARG A 2 -3.77 1.03 7.02
CA ARG A 2 -4.64 0.26 7.95
C ARG A 2 -6.14 0.36 7.66
N MET A 3 -6.63 1.57 7.37
CA MET A 3 -8.04 1.78 7.02
C MET A 3 -8.39 1.17 5.66
N LEU A 4 -7.47 1.24 4.67
CA LEU A 4 -7.68 0.66 3.34
C LEU A 4 -7.70 -0.88 3.37
N ALA A 5 -6.85 -1.48 4.22
CA ALA A 5 -6.79 -2.92 4.43
C ALA A 5 -8.08 -3.47 5.07
N GLY A 6 -8.72 -2.70 5.95
CA GLY A 6 -9.90 -3.12 6.70
C GLY A 6 -9.58 -3.99 7.92
N PRO A 7 -10.58 -4.29 8.77
CA PRO A 7 -10.35 -4.88 10.09
C PRO A 7 -9.96 -6.35 10.06
N ASP A 8 -10.39 -7.07 9.03
CA ASP A 8 -10.14 -8.50 8.87
C ASP A 8 -8.74 -8.80 8.32
N ALA A 9 -7.95 -7.76 8.05
CA ALA A 9 -6.61 -7.85 7.52
C ALA A 9 -5.54 -7.56 8.58
N SER A 10 -4.34 -8.11 8.34
CA SER A 10 -3.11 -7.76 9.04
C SER A 10 -2.11 -7.15 8.06
N VAL A 11 -1.46 -6.05 8.46
CA VAL A 11 -0.37 -5.42 7.71
C VAL A 11 0.94 -5.62 8.48
N ALA A 12 1.87 -6.39 7.91
CA ALA A 12 3.18 -6.63 8.50
C ALA A 12 4.24 -5.77 7.80
N PHE A 13 4.98 -5.00 8.59
CA PHE A 13 6.20 -4.31 8.15
C PHE A 13 7.40 -5.17 8.55
N THR A 14 8.17 -5.65 7.57
CA THR A 14 9.32 -6.54 7.80
C THR A 14 10.63 -5.86 7.46
N ASN A 15 11.74 -6.48 7.89
CA ASN A 15 13.09 -6.02 7.55
C ASN A 15 13.39 -4.60 8.07
N LEU A 16 12.80 -4.25 9.22
CA LEU A 16 12.97 -2.96 9.88
C LEU A 16 14.26 -2.94 10.69
N SER A 17 14.86 -1.76 10.84
CA SER A 17 15.86 -1.56 11.90
C SER A 17 15.18 -1.62 13.27
N THR A 18 15.92 -1.97 14.33
CA THR A 18 15.42 -1.96 15.71
C THR A 18 14.79 -0.61 16.08
N ALA A 19 15.43 0.51 15.70
CA ALA A 19 14.92 1.85 15.96
C ALA A 19 13.60 2.13 15.22
N THR A 20 13.52 1.76 13.94
CA THR A 20 12.30 1.93 13.12
C THR A 20 11.17 1.05 13.65
N SER A 21 11.46 -0.20 14.01
CA SER A 21 10.48 -1.14 14.56
C SER A 21 9.87 -0.62 15.85
N ALA A 22 10.71 -0.12 16.78
CA ALA A 22 10.24 0.47 18.03
C ALA A 22 9.38 1.73 17.79
N SER A 23 9.84 2.63 16.90
CA SER A 23 9.14 3.87 16.57
C SER A 23 7.76 3.61 15.95
N LEU A 24 7.69 2.73 14.95
CA LEU A 24 6.43 2.36 14.30
C LEU A 24 5.47 1.69 15.27
N SER A 25 5.96 0.75 16.08
CA SER A 25 5.15 0.05 17.09
C SER A 25 4.54 1.02 18.11
N ALA A 26 5.32 2.01 18.56
CA ALA A 26 4.85 3.05 19.46
C ALA A 26 3.79 3.95 18.78
N ALA A 27 4.04 4.38 17.54
CA ALA A 27 3.10 5.20 16.77
C ALA A 27 1.74 4.49 16.57
N PHE A 28 1.75 3.20 16.22
CA PHE A 28 0.52 2.42 16.05
C PHE A 28 -0.22 2.14 17.36
N THR A 29 0.48 2.12 18.49
CA THR A 29 -0.14 1.97 19.82
C THR A 29 -0.79 3.29 20.27
N SER A 30 -0.10 4.42 20.08
CA SER A 30 -0.64 5.75 20.40
C SER A 30 -1.88 6.10 19.59
N ALA A 31 -1.93 5.68 18.32
CA ALA A 31 -3.07 5.88 17.43
C ALA A 31 -4.33 5.03 17.78
N LYS A 32 -4.31 4.20 18.85
CA LYS A 32 -5.47 3.40 19.31
C LYS A 32 -6.37 4.12 20.32
N SER A 33 -6.15 5.40 20.63
CA SER A 33 -7.01 6.15 21.56
C SER A 33 -8.45 6.31 21.01
N PRO A 34 -9.51 6.01 21.81
CA PRO A 34 -10.89 6.00 21.35
C PRO A 34 -11.48 7.40 21.45
N THR A 35 -11.57 8.11 20.32
CA THR A 35 -12.50 9.23 20.21
C THR A 35 -13.32 9.08 18.94
N THR A 36 -14.62 8.92 19.15
CA THR A 36 -15.75 8.88 18.20
C THR A 36 -16.11 7.51 17.62
N SER A 37 -17.38 7.19 17.81
CA SER A 37 -18.08 5.92 17.62
C SER A 37 -18.36 5.53 16.16
N ASP A 38 -17.62 6.09 15.20
CA ASP A 38 -17.73 5.79 13.76
C ASP A 38 -16.38 5.35 13.14
N SER A 39 -15.43 4.91 13.97
CA SER A 39 -14.15 4.39 13.52
C SER A 39 -14.35 3.11 12.70
N ALA A 40 -14.35 3.24 11.38
CA ALA A 40 -14.22 2.11 10.46
C ALA A 40 -13.05 1.25 10.92
N ALA A 41 -13.34 0.02 11.32
CA ALA A 41 -12.39 -0.83 12.01
C ALA A 41 -11.14 -1.04 11.13
N ALA A 42 -9.96 -0.75 11.68
CA ALA A 42 -8.71 -0.69 10.94
C ALA A 42 -7.90 -1.98 11.11
N ALA A 43 -7.10 -2.34 10.09
CA ALA A 43 -6.26 -3.53 10.14
C ALA A 43 -5.33 -3.59 11.36
N GLN A 44 -5.04 -4.81 11.78
CA GLN A 44 -3.95 -5.11 12.70
C GLN A 44 -2.62 -4.75 12.04
N VAL A 45 -1.67 -4.27 12.84
CA VAL A 45 -0.33 -3.94 12.35
C VAL A 45 0.73 -4.59 13.21
N GLU A 46 1.73 -5.13 12.53
CA GLU A 46 2.82 -5.86 13.12
C GLU A 46 4.14 -5.35 12.53
N CYS A 47 5.16 -5.15 13.36
CA CYS A 47 6.46 -4.64 12.96
C CYS A 47 7.52 -5.67 13.32
N TYR A 48 8.36 -6.03 12.34
CA TYR A 48 9.36 -7.08 12.45
C TYR A 48 10.72 -6.61 11.98
N GLU A 49 11.74 -6.90 12.78
CA GLU A 49 13.14 -6.74 12.37
C GLU A 49 13.55 -7.83 11.38
N GLN A 50 12.97 -9.02 11.52
CA GLN A 50 13.22 -10.13 10.61
C GLN A 50 12.69 -9.83 9.20
N GLY A 51 13.39 -10.36 8.19
CA GLY A 51 12.93 -10.33 6.81
C GLY A 51 11.73 -11.26 6.54
N VAL A 52 11.09 -11.07 5.39
CA VAL A 52 9.86 -11.78 5.01
C VAL A 52 9.99 -13.31 5.05
N LEU A 53 11.12 -13.87 4.60
CA LEU A 53 11.33 -15.33 4.58
C LEU A 53 11.33 -15.94 5.98
N ALA A 54 11.98 -15.30 6.94
CA ALA A 54 12.01 -15.77 8.33
C ALA A 54 10.62 -15.64 8.99
N LEU A 55 9.87 -14.58 8.65
CA LEU A 55 8.50 -14.41 9.14
C LEU A 55 7.54 -15.46 8.53
N MET A 56 7.69 -15.79 7.25
CA MET A 56 6.94 -16.88 6.61
C MET A 56 7.23 -18.22 7.29
N GLN A 57 8.51 -18.51 7.56
CA GLN A 57 8.92 -19.74 8.22
C GLN A 57 8.33 -19.84 9.64
N SER A 58 8.37 -18.76 10.43
CA SER A 58 7.82 -18.77 11.79
C SER A 58 6.30 -18.93 11.85
N ARG A 59 5.60 -18.55 10.77
CA ARG A 59 4.14 -18.70 10.62
C ARG A 59 3.73 -19.91 9.78
N ASN A 60 4.68 -20.72 9.35
CA ASN A 60 4.46 -21.89 8.50
C ASN A 60 3.66 -21.56 7.21
N ILE A 61 4.04 -20.47 6.53
CA ILE A 61 3.40 -20.00 5.29
C ILE A 61 4.19 -20.52 4.08
N PRO A 62 3.59 -21.35 3.21
CA PRO A 62 4.23 -21.82 1.99
C PRO A 62 4.48 -20.66 1.01
N GLN A 63 5.58 -20.74 0.25
CA GLN A 63 5.98 -19.67 -0.68
C GLN A 63 4.97 -19.48 -1.82
N GLU A 64 4.35 -20.56 -2.29
CA GLU A 64 3.30 -20.56 -3.30
C GLU A 64 2.03 -19.80 -2.87
N CYS A 65 1.85 -19.58 -1.56
CA CYS A 65 0.75 -18.80 -1.00
C CYS A 65 1.07 -17.30 -0.84
N VAL A 66 2.27 -16.87 -1.23
CA VAL A 66 2.70 -15.47 -1.13
C VAL A 66 2.86 -14.88 -2.53
N CYS A 67 2.00 -13.93 -2.87
CA CYS A 67 2.06 -13.23 -4.15
C CYS A 67 2.92 -11.97 -4.05
N LEU A 68 3.97 -11.86 -4.87
CA LEU A 68 4.73 -10.64 -5.04
C LEU A 68 4.03 -9.72 -6.05
N LEU A 69 3.70 -8.50 -5.62
CA LEU A 69 3.16 -7.47 -6.51
C LEU A 69 4.31 -6.80 -7.26
N ASP A 70 4.40 -7.09 -8.55
CA ASP A 70 5.52 -6.71 -9.40
C ASP A 70 5.02 -6.09 -10.71
N PRO A 71 5.38 -4.83 -11.02
CA PRO A 71 5.05 -4.20 -12.30
C PRO A 71 5.56 -4.97 -13.53
N LYS A 72 6.57 -5.84 -13.36
CA LYS A 72 7.14 -6.66 -14.44
C LYS A 72 6.48 -8.05 -14.58
N ALA A 73 5.51 -8.40 -13.74
CA ALA A 73 4.79 -9.66 -13.88
C ALA A 73 4.02 -9.71 -15.21
N SER A 74 3.85 -10.89 -15.78
CA SER A 74 3.09 -11.09 -17.03
C SER A 74 1.58 -11.21 -16.84
N LEU A 75 1.13 -11.53 -15.61
CA LEU A 75 -0.27 -11.75 -15.29
C LEU A 75 -0.79 -10.67 -14.34
N ALA A 76 -1.97 -10.14 -14.64
CA ALA A 76 -2.67 -9.21 -13.78
C ALA A 76 -3.20 -9.92 -12.53
N LEU A 77 -3.19 -9.23 -11.39
CA LEU A 77 -3.91 -9.69 -10.21
C LEU A 77 -5.40 -9.81 -10.55
N SER A 78 -6.01 -10.95 -10.23
CA SER A 78 -7.42 -11.21 -10.50
C SER A 78 -8.15 -11.65 -9.22
N PRO A 79 -9.49 -11.52 -9.16
CA PRO A 79 -10.24 -12.05 -8.02
C PRO A 79 -9.94 -13.53 -7.76
N SER A 80 -9.76 -14.34 -8.81
CA SER A 80 -9.46 -15.77 -8.68
C SER A 80 -8.16 -16.09 -7.92
N ASP A 81 -7.27 -15.12 -7.78
CA ASP A 81 -6.04 -15.27 -7.01
C ASP A 81 -6.29 -15.33 -5.49
N GLY A 82 -7.47 -14.91 -5.03
CA GLY A 82 -7.95 -15.09 -3.66
C GLY A 82 -8.75 -16.38 -3.41
N ASP A 83 -9.06 -17.15 -4.45
CA ASP A 83 -9.91 -18.35 -4.31
C ASP A 83 -9.18 -19.50 -3.62
N ALA A 84 -9.93 -20.26 -2.83
CA ALA A 84 -9.44 -21.45 -2.12
C ALA A 84 -8.13 -21.24 -1.33
N GLY A 85 -7.86 -20.00 -0.90
CA GLY A 85 -6.62 -19.66 -0.19
C GLY A 85 -5.36 -19.73 -1.05
N LYS A 86 -5.48 -19.61 -2.39
CA LYS A 86 -4.35 -19.65 -3.32
C LYS A 86 -3.25 -18.68 -2.89
N PHE A 87 -3.57 -17.40 -2.70
CA PHE A 87 -2.68 -16.45 -2.04
C PHE A 87 -3.30 -15.97 -0.74
N THR A 88 -2.56 -16.10 0.34
CA THR A 88 -2.94 -15.59 1.67
C THR A 88 -2.15 -14.34 2.00
N TRP A 89 -0.97 -14.15 1.41
CA TRP A 89 -0.10 -13.00 1.62
C TRP A 89 0.20 -12.27 0.31
N PHE A 90 0.29 -10.95 0.42
CA PHE A 90 0.61 -10.05 -0.69
C PHE A 90 1.81 -9.21 -0.30
N LEU A 91 2.90 -9.38 -1.04
CA LEU A 91 4.19 -8.75 -0.77
C LEU A 91 4.37 -7.51 -1.67
N PHE A 92 4.63 -6.37 -1.03
CA PHE A 92 4.85 -5.09 -1.69
C PHE A 92 6.32 -4.69 -1.55
N GLY A 93 7.01 -4.48 -2.67
CA GLY A 93 8.36 -3.93 -2.67
C GLY A 93 8.36 -2.42 -2.37
N VAL A 94 9.21 -1.96 -1.46
CA VAL A 94 9.37 -0.53 -1.17
C VAL A 94 10.48 0.05 -2.05
N ARG A 95 10.18 1.12 -2.80
CA ARG A 95 11.18 1.84 -3.60
C ARG A 95 12.08 2.69 -2.69
N ASP A 96 13.36 2.77 -3.02
CA ASP A 96 14.29 3.76 -2.45
C ASP A 96 14.30 5.05 -3.28
N ASP A 97 14.84 6.12 -2.71
CA ASP A 97 15.29 7.31 -3.43
C ASP A 97 16.84 7.42 -3.30
N PRO A 98 17.63 7.34 -4.39
CA PRO A 98 17.19 7.18 -5.79
C PRO A 98 16.56 5.81 -6.04
N PRO A 99 15.68 5.70 -7.06
CA PRO A 99 14.97 4.47 -7.39
C PRO A 99 15.88 3.25 -7.58
N ARG A 100 15.83 2.31 -6.64
CA ARG A 100 16.37 0.95 -6.81
C ARG A 100 15.23 -0.03 -7.07
N ASP A 101 15.41 -0.96 -8.00
CA ASP A 101 14.49 -2.08 -8.23
C ASP A 101 14.66 -3.11 -7.10
N ARG A 102 14.26 -2.76 -5.85
CA ARG A 102 14.30 -3.69 -4.70
C ARG A 102 13.38 -4.88 -4.90
N THR A 103 12.37 -4.76 -5.77
CA THR A 103 11.57 -5.89 -6.21
C THR A 103 12.41 -6.94 -6.96
N ALA A 104 13.56 -6.58 -7.55
CA ALA A 104 14.45 -7.55 -8.20
C ALA A 104 15.04 -8.58 -7.25
N GLU A 105 15.41 -8.17 -6.04
CA GLU A 105 15.90 -9.08 -5.00
C GLU A 105 14.79 -10.07 -4.61
N LEU A 106 13.55 -9.58 -4.45
CA LEU A 106 12.39 -10.43 -4.16
C LEU A 106 12.03 -11.35 -5.32
N ARG A 107 12.19 -10.88 -6.57
CA ARG A 107 11.96 -11.67 -7.79
C ARG A 107 12.87 -12.89 -7.85
N ALA A 108 14.13 -12.75 -7.43
CA ALA A 108 15.10 -13.83 -7.38
C ALA A 108 14.72 -14.94 -6.38
N LEU A 109 13.82 -14.66 -5.43
CA LEU A 109 13.35 -15.64 -4.43
C LEU A 109 12.29 -16.60 -4.99
N GLY A 110 11.73 -16.33 -6.19
CA GLY A 110 10.82 -17.27 -6.86
C GLY A 110 9.38 -17.26 -6.35
N PHE A 111 8.91 -16.14 -5.79
CA PHE A 111 7.49 -15.96 -5.46
C PHE A 111 6.64 -15.95 -6.74
N PRO A 112 5.41 -16.50 -6.70
CA PRO A 112 4.39 -16.18 -7.69
C PRO A 112 4.22 -14.66 -7.81
N THR A 113 4.09 -14.14 -9.03
CA THR A 113 4.00 -12.69 -9.26
C THR A 113 2.70 -12.28 -9.94
N ARG A 114 2.22 -11.08 -9.63
CA ARG A 114 1.09 -10.41 -10.29
C ARG A 114 1.37 -8.92 -10.44
N HIS A 115 0.86 -8.30 -11.52
CA HIS A 115 0.91 -6.85 -11.68
C HIS A 115 -0.43 -6.20 -11.30
N LEU A 116 -0.38 -4.94 -10.89
CA LEU A 116 -1.57 -4.09 -10.60
C LEU A 116 -1.89 -3.12 -11.75
N GLY A 117 -1.33 -3.38 -12.92
CA GLY A 117 -1.49 -2.56 -14.12
C GLY A 117 -0.18 -1.87 -14.51
N PRO A 118 -0.19 -1.12 -15.63
CA PRO A 118 1.02 -0.55 -16.21
C PRO A 118 1.48 0.74 -15.52
N VAL A 119 0.58 1.44 -14.81
CA VAL A 119 0.88 2.71 -14.16
C VAL A 119 1.27 2.47 -12.70
N GLN A 120 2.36 3.10 -12.26
CA GLN A 120 2.86 2.96 -10.90
C GLN A 120 1.86 3.51 -9.88
N MET A 121 1.67 2.78 -8.79
CA MET A 121 0.88 3.18 -7.63
C MET A 121 1.79 3.43 -6.42
N THR A 122 1.34 4.27 -5.49
CA THR A 122 1.91 4.31 -4.14
C THR A 122 1.63 3.01 -3.41
N THR A 123 2.44 2.65 -2.40
CA THR A 123 2.27 1.39 -1.65
C THR A 123 0.88 1.27 -1.00
N ASP A 124 0.35 2.38 -0.48
CA ASP A 124 -0.98 2.41 0.12
C ASP A 124 -2.10 2.24 -0.92
N THR A 125 -1.95 2.84 -2.12
CA THR A 125 -2.88 2.62 -3.23
C THR A 125 -2.82 1.16 -3.70
N ALA A 126 -1.62 0.61 -3.89
CA ALA A 126 -1.42 -0.78 -4.30
C ALA A 126 -2.05 -1.76 -3.31
N LEU A 127 -1.93 -1.49 -2.01
CA LEU A 127 -2.60 -2.25 -0.96
C LEU A 127 -4.13 -2.16 -1.10
N GLY A 128 -4.67 -0.95 -1.27
CA GLY A 128 -6.11 -0.75 -1.42
C GLY A 128 -6.69 -1.44 -2.65
N VAL A 129 -5.99 -1.37 -3.78
CA VAL A 129 -6.33 -2.07 -5.02
C VAL A 129 -6.30 -3.58 -4.82
N THR A 130 -5.26 -4.11 -4.17
CA THR A 130 -5.16 -5.54 -3.87
C THR A 130 -6.35 -6.02 -3.04
N LYS A 131 -6.74 -5.27 -1.99
CA LYS A 131 -7.94 -5.56 -1.19
C LYS A 131 -9.21 -5.54 -2.05
N ARG A 132 -9.35 -4.54 -2.93
CA ARG A 132 -10.53 -4.41 -3.82
C ARG A 132 -10.65 -5.59 -4.79
N VAL A 133 -9.53 -6.09 -5.30
CA VAL A 133 -9.50 -7.25 -6.20
C VAL A 133 -9.77 -8.56 -5.46
N ILE A 134 -9.08 -8.78 -4.35
CA ILE A 134 -9.05 -10.09 -3.68
C ILE A 134 -10.23 -10.27 -2.73
N VAL A 135 -10.49 -9.27 -1.91
CA VAL A 135 -11.53 -9.33 -0.87
C VAL A 135 -12.87 -8.89 -1.44
N ASP A 136 -12.92 -7.74 -2.13
CA ASP A 136 -14.19 -7.23 -2.67
C ASP A 136 -14.55 -7.82 -4.04
N ARG A 137 -13.70 -8.71 -4.57
CA ARG A 137 -13.92 -9.47 -5.81
C ARG A 137 -14.15 -8.60 -7.05
N VAL A 138 -13.58 -7.40 -7.09
CA VAL A 138 -13.72 -6.50 -8.23
C VAL A 138 -12.57 -6.71 -9.21
N PRO A 139 -12.82 -7.02 -10.49
CA PRO A 139 -11.78 -7.08 -11.52
C PRO A 139 -10.91 -5.82 -11.53
N LEU A 140 -9.62 -5.99 -11.81
CA LEU A 140 -8.66 -4.88 -11.75
C LEU A 140 -9.06 -3.74 -12.70
N GLU A 141 -9.59 -4.10 -13.87
CA GLU A 141 -10.10 -3.18 -14.90
C GLU A 141 -11.38 -2.41 -14.50
N ASP A 142 -12.15 -2.91 -13.53
CA ASP A 142 -13.41 -2.31 -13.09
C ASP A 142 -13.21 -1.27 -11.96
N ILE A 143 -12.01 -1.18 -11.40
CA ILE A 143 -11.68 -0.20 -10.37
C ILE A 143 -11.56 1.18 -11.02
N GLN A 144 -12.20 2.18 -10.41
CA GLN A 144 -12.14 3.56 -10.87
C GLN A 144 -10.82 4.20 -10.44
N TYR A 145 -10.05 4.68 -11.43
CA TYR A 145 -8.72 5.26 -11.23
C TYR A 145 -8.65 6.70 -11.70
N ILE A 146 -7.73 7.44 -11.09
CA ILE A 146 -7.21 8.71 -11.61
C ILE A 146 -5.70 8.60 -11.75
N ASP A 147 -5.20 8.87 -12.95
CA ASP A 147 -3.78 8.85 -13.27
C ASP A 147 -3.22 10.26 -13.20
N TYR A 148 -2.08 10.38 -12.52
CA TYR A 148 -1.34 11.63 -12.42
C TYR A 148 -2.19 12.82 -11.91
N PRO A 149 -2.94 12.67 -10.80
CA PRO A 149 -3.85 13.72 -10.35
C PRO A 149 -3.08 14.96 -9.94
N THR A 150 -3.61 16.13 -10.33
CA THR A 150 -3.15 17.43 -9.81
C THR A 150 -3.94 17.79 -8.56
N ILE A 151 -3.28 17.80 -7.41
CA ILE A 151 -3.85 18.27 -6.15
C ILE A 151 -3.70 19.78 -6.10
N ARG A 152 -4.82 20.50 -6.15
CA ARG A 152 -4.86 21.96 -6.06
C ARG A 152 -5.14 22.42 -4.62
N PHE A 153 -4.37 23.38 -4.14
CA PHE A 153 -4.55 24.01 -2.83
C PHE A 153 -5.19 25.39 -2.96
N ASN A 154 -4.74 26.18 -3.92
CA ASN A 154 -5.33 27.45 -4.30
C ASN A 154 -5.07 27.75 -5.79
N ALA A 155 -5.27 28.99 -6.23
CA ALA A 155 -5.11 29.40 -7.63
C ALA A 155 -3.66 29.33 -8.15
N ARG A 156 -2.65 29.29 -7.26
CA ARG A 156 -1.22 29.33 -7.59
C ARG A 156 -0.46 28.08 -7.11
N GLU A 157 -0.98 27.38 -6.10
CA GLU A 157 -0.36 26.22 -5.50
C GLU A 157 -1.06 24.93 -5.91
N SER A 158 -0.31 24.04 -6.55
CA SER A 158 -0.72 22.69 -6.88
C SER A 158 0.46 21.74 -7.02
N VAL A 159 0.24 20.47 -6.75
CA VAL A 159 1.22 19.39 -6.96
C VAL A 159 0.63 18.35 -7.89
N GLU A 160 1.36 18.00 -8.94
CA GLU A 160 1.05 16.81 -9.75
C GLU A 160 1.64 15.58 -9.07
N MET A 161 0.81 14.57 -8.81
CA MET A 161 1.25 13.34 -8.19
C MET A 161 1.63 12.33 -9.29
N PRO A 162 2.88 11.89 -9.44
CA PRO A 162 3.31 11.05 -10.57
C PRO A 162 2.91 9.57 -10.43
N PHE A 163 1.70 9.29 -9.93
CA PHE A 163 1.19 7.93 -9.64
C PHE A 163 -0.29 7.80 -10.00
N ARG A 164 -0.74 6.56 -10.13
CA ARG A 164 -2.16 6.18 -10.19
C ARG A 164 -2.74 6.09 -8.78
N TYR A 165 -3.95 6.59 -8.60
CA TYR A 165 -4.75 6.50 -7.37
C TYR A 165 -6.13 5.92 -7.68
N MET A 166 -6.77 5.29 -6.69
CA MET A 166 -8.20 5.01 -6.76
C MET A 166 -8.98 6.32 -6.59
N ILE A 167 -10.14 6.45 -7.23
CA ILE A 167 -11.04 7.60 -7.00
C ILE A 167 -11.72 7.46 -5.62
N ALA A 168 -11.81 8.57 -4.90
CA ALA A 168 -12.46 8.63 -3.60
C ALA A 168 -13.96 8.30 -3.70
N PRO A 169 -14.53 7.53 -2.75
CA PRO A 169 -15.95 7.19 -2.78
C PRO A 169 -16.85 8.43 -2.85
N GLY A 170 -17.81 8.44 -3.78
CA GLY A 170 -18.77 9.54 -3.95
C GLY A 170 -18.26 10.74 -4.73
N THR A 171 -17.02 10.71 -5.24
CA THR A 171 -16.46 11.76 -6.10
C THR A 171 -16.30 11.24 -7.53
N LYS A 172 -15.98 12.15 -8.47
CA LYS A 172 -15.70 11.79 -9.87
C LYS A 172 -14.21 11.83 -10.21
N ASP A 173 -13.50 12.83 -9.69
CA ASP A 173 -12.11 13.12 -10.11
C ASP A 173 -11.18 13.41 -8.91
N GLU A 174 -11.55 13.00 -7.69
CA GLU A 174 -10.69 13.19 -6.52
C GLU A 174 -9.93 11.91 -6.18
N PRO A 175 -8.58 11.96 -6.04
CA PRO A 175 -7.82 10.79 -5.63
C PRO A 175 -8.12 10.43 -4.17
N LEU A 176 -8.23 9.14 -3.88
CA LEU A 176 -8.32 8.62 -2.52
C LEU A 176 -6.96 8.74 -1.83
N LEU A 177 -6.78 9.81 -1.06
CA LEU A 177 -5.55 10.08 -0.31
C LEU A 177 -5.66 9.62 1.16
N PRO A 178 -4.55 9.19 1.78
CA PRO A 178 -4.51 9.01 3.23
C PRO A 178 -4.88 10.31 3.97
N PRO A 179 -5.57 10.22 5.12
CA PRO A 179 -5.80 11.39 5.97
C PRO A 179 -4.49 12.10 6.31
N GLY A 180 -4.51 13.43 6.25
CA GLY A 180 -3.32 14.27 6.48
C GLY A 180 -2.41 14.45 5.27
N MET A 181 -2.47 13.59 4.24
CA MET A 181 -1.58 13.68 3.08
C MET A 181 -1.69 15.03 2.34
N LYS A 182 -2.92 15.53 2.15
CA LYS A 182 -3.13 16.85 1.53
C LYS A 182 -2.47 17.97 2.35
N ALA A 183 -2.54 17.92 3.68
CA ALA A 183 -1.91 18.92 4.54
C ALA A 183 -0.37 18.85 4.48
N HIS A 184 0.20 17.63 4.43
CA HIS A 184 1.64 17.46 4.27
C HIS A 184 2.15 18.00 2.94
N LEU A 185 1.45 17.69 1.83
CA LEU A 185 1.80 18.22 0.52
C LEU A 185 1.73 19.75 0.47
N HIS A 186 0.78 20.35 1.18
CA HIS A 186 0.69 21.81 1.27
C HIS A 186 1.86 22.40 2.06
N ALA A 187 2.19 21.81 3.20
CA ALA A 187 3.33 22.23 4.03
C ALA A 187 4.70 22.07 3.33
N ASP A 188 4.84 21.08 2.43
CA ASP A 188 6.05 20.89 1.64
C ASP A 188 6.20 21.97 0.54
N LEU A 189 5.09 22.45 -0.03
CA LEU A 189 5.13 23.59 -0.95
C LEU A 189 5.62 24.87 -0.25
N ASP A 190 5.24 25.08 1.01
CA ASP A 190 5.67 26.24 1.80
C ASP A 190 7.17 26.23 2.12
N GLN A 191 7.81 25.06 2.16
CA GLN A 191 9.24 24.91 2.43
C GLN A 191 10.13 25.26 1.23
N SER A 192 9.56 25.45 0.04
CA SER A 192 10.31 25.67 -1.20
C SER A 192 10.66 27.15 -1.46
N PHE A 193 11.30 27.82 -0.49
CA PHE A 193 11.94 29.13 -0.69
C PHE A 193 13.15 29.36 0.23
N ASP A 194 14.27 28.68 -0.04
CA ASP A 194 15.59 29.15 0.39
C ASP A 194 16.46 29.35 -0.87
N PHE A 195 16.73 30.62 -1.20
CA PHE A 195 17.59 31.05 -2.32
C PHE A 195 19.05 31.21 -1.91
#